data_AF-A0A942A2S3-F1
#
_entry.id   AF-A0A942A2S3-F1
#
_cell.length_a   1.000
_cell.length_b   1.000
_cell.length_c   1.000
_cell.angle_alpha   90.00
_cell.angle_beta   90.00
_cell.angle_gamma   90.00
#
_symmetry.space_group_name_H-M   'P 1'
#
loop_
_entity.id
_entity.type
_entity.pdbx_description
1 polymer ?
#
loop_
_entity_poly.entity_id
_entity_poly.type
_entity_poly.pdbx_seq_one_letter_code
_entity_poly.pdbx_strand_id
1 'polypeptide(L)'
;MTRSLMTMLVAATIAVVPAAAQERTLPDTPEGKLVAGFIAAANAADEEAMGRFQEANFSESALKRRSPEERMARNRQLREQTGGLSIIEVRSATQDQVVVVANGVNLPKE
;
A
#
# COMPACT_ATOMS: atom_id res chain seq x y z
N MET A 1 -26.89 10.38 -58.64
CA MET A 1 -26.75 8.99 -58.18
C MET A 1 -25.42 8.91 -57.42
N THR A 2 -25.37 9.40 -56.17
CA THR A 2 -25.53 8.67 -54.89
C THR A 2 -24.49 7.58 -54.60
N ARG A 3 -23.86 7.73 -53.42
CA ARG A 3 -23.21 6.74 -52.52
C ARG A 3 -21.71 6.51 -52.71
N SER A 4 -20.89 6.44 -51.66
CA SER A 4 -21.07 6.71 -50.23
C SER A 4 -19.67 6.73 -49.62
N LEU A 5 -19.35 7.76 -48.84
CA LEU A 5 -18.12 7.84 -48.04
C LEU A 5 -18.22 6.84 -46.88
N MET A 6 -17.32 5.85 -46.83
CA MET A 6 -17.29 4.83 -45.79
C MET A 6 -16.51 5.38 -44.59
N THR A 7 -17.21 5.99 -43.64
CA THR A 7 -16.63 6.47 -42.37
C THR A 7 -16.36 5.28 -41.47
N MET A 8 -15.09 4.91 -41.32
CA MET A 8 -14.65 3.93 -40.31
C MET A 8 -14.67 4.60 -38.93
N LEU A 9 -15.57 4.15 -38.07
CA LEU A 9 -15.64 4.56 -36.66
C LEU A 9 -14.63 3.72 -35.87
N VAL A 10 -13.50 4.31 -35.50
CA VAL A 10 -12.54 3.69 -34.56
C VAL A 10 -13.04 3.94 -33.14
N ALA A 11 -13.59 2.91 -32.51
CA ALA A 11 -13.95 2.94 -31.10
C ALA A 11 -12.66 2.85 -30.26
N ALA A 12 -12.19 3.98 -29.73
CA ALA A 12 -11.09 4.02 -28.79
C ALA A 12 -11.59 3.50 -27.42
N THR A 13 -11.23 2.27 -27.07
CA THR A 13 -11.42 1.75 -25.72
C THR A 13 -10.44 2.47 -24.78
N ILE A 14 -10.95 3.40 -23.98
CA ILE A 14 -10.20 3.99 -22.88
C ILE A 14 -10.03 2.90 -21.82
N ALA A 15 -8.86 2.26 -21.78
CA ALA A 15 -8.48 1.43 -20.66
C ALA A 15 -8.34 2.34 -19.43
N VAL A 16 -9.29 2.23 -18.49
CA VAL A 16 -9.13 2.82 -17.16
C VAL A 16 -8.06 2.01 -16.45
N VAL A 17 -6.82 2.50 -16.52
CA VAL A 17 -5.74 1.96 -15.69
C VAL A 17 -6.12 2.33 -14.25
N PRO A 18 -6.36 1.37 -13.35
CA PRO A 18 -6.57 1.71 -11.94
C PRO A 18 -5.33 2.47 -11.51
N ALA A 19 -5.54 3.61 -10.83
CA ALA A 19 -4.47 4.40 -10.27
C ALA A 19 -3.73 3.54 -9.25
N ALA A 20 -2.76 2.76 -9.71
CA ALA A 20 -1.69 2.26 -8.88
C ALA A 20 -1.10 3.52 -8.27
N ALA A 21 -1.32 3.68 -6.96
CA ALA A 21 -0.71 4.73 -6.17
C ALA A 21 0.73 4.90 -6.66
N GLN A 22 1.05 6.08 -7.18
CA GLN A 22 2.42 6.39 -7.56
C GLN A 22 3.24 6.28 -6.29
N GLU A 23 3.82 5.10 -6.06
CA GLU A 23 4.71 4.85 -4.93
C GLU A 23 5.85 5.84 -5.08
N ARG A 24 5.82 6.90 -4.26
CA ARG A 24 6.97 7.78 -4.08
C ARG A 24 8.13 6.85 -3.76
N THR A 25 9.16 6.86 -4.59
CA THR A 25 10.20 5.85 -4.55
C THR A 25 10.89 5.88 -3.19
N LEU A 26 10.68 4.83 -2.41
CA LEU A 26 11.41 4.61 -1.18
C LEU A 26 12.90 4.44 -1.51
N PRO A 27 13.81 4.90 -0.64
CA PRO A 27 15.23 4.70 -0.85
C PRO A 27 15.55 3.19 -0.88
N ASP A 28 16.48 2.78 -1.75
CA ASP A 28 16.96 1.39 -1.81
C ASP A 28 17.98 1.12 -0.68
N THR A 29 17.49 1.21 0.56
CA THR A 29 18.22 0.89 1.80
C THR A 29 17.47 -0.21 2.57
N PRO A 30 18.11 -0.87 3.55
CA PRO A 30 17.41 -1.83 4.40
C PRO A 30 16.14 -1.26 5.05
N GLU A 31 16.19 -0.01 5.51
CA GLU A 31 15.10 0.70 6.17
C GLU A 31 13.99 1.05 5.17
N GLY A 32 14.36 1.46 3.95
CA GLY A 32 13.40 1.69 2.87
C GLY A 32 12.65 0.40 2.49
N LYS A 33 13.36 -0.73 2.44
CA LYS A 33 12.76 -2.06 2.22
C LYS A 33 11.84 -2.48 3.37
N LEU A 34 12.19 -2.16 4.62
CA LEU A 34 11.30 -2.39 5.76
C LEU A 34 10.00 -1.60 5.66
N VAL A 35 10.07 -0.33 5.26
CA VAL A 35 8.86 0.48 5.02
C VAL A 35 8.03 -0.11 3.89
N ALA A 36 8.65 -0.49 2.77
CA ALA A 36 7.95 -1.12 1.65
C ALA A 36 7.26 -2.43 2.08
N GLY A 37 7.96 -3.28 2.82
CA GLY A 37 7.42 -4.54 3.35
C GLY A 37 6.27 -4.31 4.33
N PHE A 38 6.36 -3.29 5.19
CA PHE A 38 5.28 -2.92 6.08
C PHE A 38 4.02 -2.48 5.32
N ILE A 39 4.18 -1.59 4.32
CA ILE A 39 3.04 -1.12 3.50
C ILE A 39 2.42 -2.29 2.72
N ALA A 40 3.25 -3.16 2.12
CA ALA A 40 2.77 -4.35 1.42
C ALA A 40 1.99 -5.29 2.36
N ALA A 41 2.50 -5.54 3.57
CA ALA A 41 1.82 -6.38 4.55
C ALA A 41 0.54 -5.74 5.11
N ALA A 42 0.49 -4.41 5.24
CA ALA A 42 -0.71 -3.68 5.65
C ALA A 42 -1.81 -3.76 4.59
N ASN A 43 -1.42 -3.78 3.32
CA ASN A 43 -2.32 -3.79 2.18
C ASN A 43 -2.72 -5.19 1.70
N ALA A 44 -2.01 -6.24 2.10
CA ALA A 44 -2.29 -7.62 1.74
C ALA A 44 -3.72 -8.06 2.12
N ALA A 45 -4.38 -8.83 1.26
CA ALA A 45 -5.70 -9.41 1.55
C ALA A 45 -5.66 -10.48 2.65
N ASP A 46 -4.48 -11.04 2.92
CA ASP A 46 -4.23 -12.01 3.97
C ASP A 46 -3.96 -11.30 5.31
N GLU A 47 -4.82 -11.53 6.30
CA GLU A 47 -4.73 -10.95 7.64
C GLU A 47 -3.46 -11.37 8.40
N GLU A 48 -2.87 -12.51 8.05
CA GLU A 48 -1.65 -13.01 8.68
C GLU A 48 -0.39 -12.39 8.12
N ALA A 49 -0.45 -11.75 6.93
CA ALA A 49 0.72 -11.18 6.27
C ALA A 49 1.47 -10.18 7.16
N MET A 50 0.73 -9.34 7.90
CA MET A 50 1.32 -8.41 8.85
C MET A 50 1.90 -9.11 10.09
N GLY A 51 1.31 -10.21 10.54
CA GLY A 51 1.86 -11.04 11.61
C GLY A 51 3.24 -11.59 11.24
N ARG A 52 3.35 -12.22 10.06
CA ARG A 52 4.60 -12.77 9.53
C ARG A 52 5.65 -11.69 9.28
N PHE A 53 5.25 -10.53 8.75
CA PHE A 53 6.15 -9.39 8.59
C PHE A 53 6.75 -8.95 9.94
N GLN A 54 5.90 -8.82 10.97
CA GLN A 54 6.36 -8.42 12.29
C GLN A 54 7.29 -9.47 12.90
N GLU A 55 6.96 -10.76 12.83
CA GLU A 55 7.81 -11.83 13.36
C GLU A 55 9.18 -11.89 12.70
N ALA A 56 9.25 -11.62 11.40
CA ALA A 56 10.51 -11.65 10.66
C ALA A 56 11.39 -10.41 10.87
N ASN A 57 10.81 -9.27 11.24
CA ASN A 57 11.53 -7.98 11.20
C ASN A 57 11.57 -7.22 12.53
N PHE A 58 10.72 -7.56 13.49
CA PHE A 58 10.69 -6.87 14.79
C PHE A 58 11.66 -7.54 15.75
N SER A 59 12.26 -6.75 16.64
CA SER A 59 13.04 -7.29 17.75
C SER A 59 12.15 -8.09 18.71
N GLU A 60 12.74 -9.05 19.42
CA GLU A 60 12.04 -9.84 20.44
C GLU A 60 11.37 -8.96 21.52
N SER A 61 12.05 -7.87 21.91
CA SER A 61 11.50 -6.90 22.87
C SER A 61 10.29 -6.15 22.31
N ALA A 62 10.27 -5.84 21.01
CA ALA A 62 9.11 -5.23 20.36
C ALA A 62 7.95 -6.22 20.22
N LEU A 63 8.22 -7.50 19.93
CA LEU A 63 7.21 -8.54 19.85
C LEU A 63 6.54 -8.82 21.21
N LYS A 64 7.29 -8.76 22.32
CA LYS A 64 6.75 -8.96 23.68
C LYS A 64 5.89 -7.82 24.21
N ARG A 65 5.89 -6.65 23.56
CA ARG A 65 5.10 -5.48 24.02
C ARG A 65 3.59 -5.67 23.90
N ARG A 66 3.13 -6.58 23.03
CA ARG A 66 1.71 -6.89 22.80
C ARG A 66 1.58 -8.36 22.48
N SER A 67 0.46 -8.97 22.87
CA SER A 67 0.18 -10.34 22.46
C SER A 67 0.02 -10.43 20.94
N PRO A 68 0.23 -11.61 20.32
CA PRO A 68 -0.07 -11.83 18.90
C PRO A 68 -1.51 -11.40 18.54
N GLU A 69 -2.48 -11.74 19.38
CA GLU A 69 -3.91 -11.41 19.18
C GLU A 69 -4.14 -9.89 19.18
N GLU A 70 -3.55 -9.15 20.13
CA GLU A 70 -3.65 -7.69 20.16
C GLU A 70 -3.01 -7.03 18.93
N ARG A 71 -1.88 -7.59 18.44
CA ARG A 71 -1.24 -7.12 17.21
C ARG A 71 -2.18 -7.34 16.01
N MET A 72 -2.77 -8.53 15.89
CA MET A 72 -3.73 -8.84 14.81
C MET A 72 -4.96 -7.93 14.86
N ALA A 73 -5.54 -7.71 16.05
CA ALA A 73 -6.69 -6.82 16.23
C ALA A 73 -6.37 -5.39 15.78
N ARG A 74 -5.19 -4.85 16.13
CA ARG A 74 -4.76 -3.53 15.66
C ARG A 74 -4.52 -3.47 14.15
N ASN A 75 -3.98 -4.52 13.56
CA ASN A 75 -3.76 -4.57 12.11
C ASN A 75 -5.10 -4.57 11.35
N ARG A 76 -6.08 -5.32 11.85
CA ARG A 76 -7.46 -5.32 11.33
C ARG A 76 -8.08 -3.93 11.44
N GLN A 77 -8.02 -3.33 12.63
CA GLN A 77 -8.51 -1.97 12.86
C GLN A 77 -7.84 -0.95 11.92
N LEU A 78 -6.52 -1.05 11.70
CA LEU A 78 -5.81 -0.18 10.76
C LEU A 78 -6.39 -0.31 9.35
N ARG A 79 -6.60 -1.54 8.85
CA ARG A 79 -7.20 -1.77 7.54
C ARG A 79 -8.63 -1.26 7.45
N GLU A 80 -9.47 -1.52 8.46
CA GLU A 80 -10.85 -1.05 8.53
C GLU A 80 -10.94 0.48 8.51
N GLN A 81 -10.02 1.16 9.18
CA GLN A 81 -10.02 2.63 9.27
C GLN A 81 -9.44 3.32 8.03
N THR A 82 -8.55 2.65 7.32
CA THR A 82 -7.76 3.28 6.24
C THR A 82 -8.06 2.73 4.85
N GLY A 83 -8.66 1.55 4.72
CA GLY A 83 -8.79 0.83 3.45
C GLY A 83 -7.45 0.36 2.87
N GLY A 84 -6.37 0.45 3.65
CA GLY A 84 -4.99 0.31 3.19
C GLY A 84 -4.21 1.62 3.27
N LEU A 85 -2.91 1.56 3.04
CA LEU A 85 -1.98 2.68 3.13
C LEU A 85 -1.34 2.98 1.78
N SER A 86 -1.23 4.26 1.44
CA SER A 86 -0.48 4.75 0.28
C SER A 86 0.51 5.82 0.74
N ILE A 87 1.79 5.62 0.46
CA ILE A 87 2.82 6.64 0.76
C ILE A 87 2.62 7.85 -0.15
N ILE A 88 2.57 9.04 0.45
CA ILE A 88 2.42 10.31 -0.26
C ILE A 88 3.68 11.19 -0.18
N GLU A 89 4.55 10.94 0.79
CA GLU A 89 5.76 11.73 1.02
C GLU A 89 6.83 10.89 1.75
N VAL A 90 8.09 11.00 1.34
CA VAL A 90 9.25 10.58 2.14
C VAL A 90 9.86 11.85 2.73
N ARG A 91 9.77 12.02 4.05
CA ARG A 91 10.25 13.23 4.75
C ARG A 91 11.73 13.19 5.06
N SER A 92 12.23 12.02 5.45
CA SER A 92 13.65 11.80 5.69
C SER A 92 14.02 10.36 5.42
N ALA A 93 15.26 10.17 4.99
CA ALA A 93 15.91 8.88 4.85
C ALA A 93 17.37 9.04 5.27
N THR A 94 17.75 8.37 6.34
CA THR A 94 19.11 8.25 6.85
C THR A 94 19.50 6.78 6.84
N GLN A 95 20.74 6.49 7.25
CA GLN A 95 21.23 5.12 7.37
C GLN A 95 20.40 4.28 8.35
N ASP A 96 19.79 4.90 9.37
CA ASP A 96 19.13 4.16 10.45
C ASP A 96 17.63 4.48 10.57
N GLN A 97 17.10 5.36 9.71
CA GLN A 97 15.72 5.83 9.81
C GLN A 97 15.15 6.25 8.46
N VAL A 98 13.91 5.83 8.21
CA VAL A 98 13.07 6.40 7.13
C VAL A 98 11.78 6.93 7.76
N VAL A 99 11.41 8.16 7.43
CA VAL A 99 10.15 8.79 7.84
C VAL A 99 9.31 9.04 6.60
N VAL A 100 8.10 8.48 6.58
CA VAL A 100 7.13 8.68 5.49
C VAL A 100 5.82 9.25 6.01
N VAL A 101 5.11 9.94 5.14
CA VAL A 101 3.69 10.26 5.31
C VAL A 101 2.90 9.36 4.38
N ALA A 102 1.86 8.72 4.90
CA ALA A 102 0.95 7.88 4.15
C ALA A 102 -0.50 8.31 4.39
N ASN A 103 -1.31 8.22 3.35
CA ASN A 103 -2.76 8.35 3.45
C ASN A 103 -3.42 6.98 3.56
N GLY A 104 -4.60 6.94 4.18
CA GLY A 104 -5.51 5.82 3.96
C GLY A 104 -6.00 5.81 2.51
N VAL A 105 -6.13 4.62 1.92
CA VAL A 105 -6.65 4.44 0.56
C VAL A 105 -8.17 4.62 0.50
N ASN A 106 -8.87 4.61 1.64
CA ASN A 106 -10.32 4.83 1.85
C ASN A 106 -11.14 4.73 0.56
N LEU A 107 -11.64 3.53 0.28
CA LEU A 107 -12.78 3.37 -0.61
C LEU A 107 -13.93 4.23 -0.07
N PRO A 108 -14.70 4.93 -0.93
CA PRO A 108 -15.82 5.76 -0.49
C PRO A 108 -16.75 4.93 0.40
N LYS A 109 -17.11 5.48 1.56
CA LYS A 109 -18.16 4.92 2.42
C LYS A 109 -19.49 5.12 1.67
N GLU A 110 -20.15 4.01 1.32
CA GLU A 110 -21.54 4.01 0.86
C GLU A 110 -22.49 4.54 1.94
#